data_AF-A0A7T4PIV9-F1
#
_entry.id   AF-A0A7T4PIV9-F1
#
_cell.length_a   1.000
_cell.length_b   1.000
_cell.length_c   1.000
_cell.angle_alpha   90.00
_cell.angle_beta   90.00
_cell.angle_gamma   90.00
#
_symmetry.space_group_name_H-M   'P 1'
#
loop_
_entity.id
_entity.type
_entity.pdbx_description
1 polymer ?
#
loop_
_entity_poly.entity_id
_entity_poly.type
_entity_poly.pdbx_seq_one_letter_code
_entity_poly.pdbx_strand_id
1 'polypeptide(L)'
;MLCTTCRSNTATTPEGLCDACVRAAAAAGPPPGPPVPPAAGRPAGLRSPVGLARAVVVLLGVVAAVDVFALWTGTVLRDVMGDVVTGDHGTDIDQRADRADALYIAGGVAQVAALVVTCVVFLVWFHRVRVNAEVFEPHIHRKSRGWAIGGWFVPIVNLWYPRRIAVDIWDASGDRSVALDRTLTLDASASRPPHPVVNAWWTLWVSNLLVSRWATRAYQDADDAEETKSTVTQLMFSDALDIAAAVAAIVFVLRLTRMQDAKARSGPPPRPVTEPFPAP
;
A
#
# COMPACT_ATOMS: atom_id res chain seq x y z
N MET A 1 -26.42 51.64 -27.41
CA MET A 1 -26.12 51.25 -26.01
C MET A 1 -24.62 50.98 -25.89
N LEU A 2 -24.03 51.16 -24.70
CA LEU A 2 -22.62 50.83 -24.49
C LEU A 2 -22.43 49.31 -24.36
N CYS A 3 -21.25 48.82 -24.74
CA CYS A 3 -20.87 47.42 -24.65
C CYS A 3 -21.01 46.91 -23.21
N THR A 4 -21.68 45.78 -23.03
CA THR A 4 -21.92 45.18 -21.71
C THR A 4 -20.64 44.71 -21.02
N THR A 5 -19.60 44.35 -21.78
CA THR A 5 -18.31 43.88 -21.25
C THR A 5 -17.37 45.04 -20.90
N CYS A 6 -17.04 45.93 -21.84
CA CYS A 6 -16.04 46.96 -21.61
C CYS A 6 -16.62 48.31 -21.18
N ARG A 7 -17.93 48.55 -21.38
CA ARG A 7 -18.66 49.80 -21.09
C ARG A 7 -18.09 51.08 -21.70
N SER A 8 -17.08 51.00 -22.58
CA SER A 8 -16.45 52.18 -23.20
C SER A 8 -16.84 52.36 -24.67
N ASN A 9 -17.07 51.27 -25.39
CA ASN A 9 -17.39 51.29 -26.83
C ASN A 9 -18.88 51.08 -27.07
N THR A 10 -19.42 51.65 -28.16
CA THR A 10 -20.79 51.40 -28.59
C THR A 10 -20.98 49.93 -28.99
N ALA A 11 -22.04 49.29 -28.52
CA ALA A 11 -22.39 47.93 -28.90
C ALA A 11 -22.77 47.85 -30.39
N THR A 12 -22.18 46.89 -31.10
CA THR A 12 -22.38 46.65 -32.53
C THR A 12 -23.12 45.34 -32.81
N THR A 13 -23.27 44.48 -31.80
CA THR A 13 -23.95 43.18 -31.90
C THR A 13 -25.29 43.16 -31.17
N PRO A 14 -26.22 42.26 -31.55
CA PRO A 14 -27.52 42.11 -30.87
C PRO A 14 -27.38 41.72 -29.38
N GLU A 15 -26.27 41.08 -29.01
CA GLU A 15 -25.94 40.64 -27.65
C GLU A 15 -25.39 41.77 -26.77
N GLY A 16 -25.26 42.99 -27.31
CA GLY A 16 -24.77 44.15 -26.58
C GLY A 16 -23.24 44.22 -26.48
N LEU A 17 -22.51 43.51 -27.34
CA LEU A 17 -21.03 43.51 -27.39
C LEU A 17 -20.51 44.41 -28.51
N CYS A 18 -19.30 44.96 -28.35
CA CYS A 18 -18.60 45.67 -29.42
C CYS A 18 -17.61 44.75 -30.17
N ASP A 19 -17.28 45.10 -31.40
CA ASP A 19 -16.40 44.29 -32.28
C ASP A 19 -15.02 43.99 -31.71
N ALA A 20 -14.50 44.85 -30.83
CA ALA A 20 -13.23 44.61 -30.14
C ALA A 20 -13.35 43.48 -29.11
N CYS A 21 -14.44 43.45 -28.32
CA CYS A 21 -14.69 42.41 -27.35
C CYS A 21 -14.99 41.05 -28.02
N VAL A 22 -15.71 41.07 -29.15
CA VAL A 22 -15.99 39.85 -29.93
C VAL A 22 -14.69 39.24 -30.47
N ARG A 23 -13.80 40.06 -31.04
CA ARG A 23 -12.49 39.59 -31.53
C ARG A 23 -11.57 39.10 -30.41
N ALA A 24 -11.58 39.78 -29.26
CA ALA A 24 -10.83 39.35 -28.09
C ALA A 24 -11.33 37.99 -27.55
N ALA A 25 -12.64 37.76 -27.50
CA ALA A 25 -13.22 36.49 -27.09
C ALA A 25 -12.89 35.36 -28.08
N ALA A 26 -12.94 35.64 -29.39
CA ALA A 26 -12.55 34.67 -30.42
C ALA A 26 -11.06 34.31 -30.35
N ALA A 27 -10.19 35.25 -29.98
CA ALA A 27 -8.76 35.02 -29.81
C ALA A 27 -8.41 34.25 -28.51
N ALA A 28 -9.26 34.32 -27.48
CA ALA A 28 -9.03 33.67 -26.19
C ALA A 28 -9.23 32.14 -26.23
N GLY A 29 -9.84 31.59 -27.30
CA GLY A 29 -10.15 30.17 -27.43
C GLY A 29 -11.24 29.70 -26.44
N PRO A 30 -11.85 28.53 -26.66
CA PRO A 30 -12.80 27.96 -25.71
C PRO A 30 -12.09 27.68 -24.37
N PRO A 31 -12.77 27.83 -23.22
CA PRO A 31 -12.21 27.47 -21.92
C PRO A 31 -11.75 26.00 -21.97
N PRO A 32 -10.65 25.65 -21.28
CA PRO A 32 -10.21 24.26 -21.23
C PRO A 32 -11.38 23.40 -20.75
N GLY A 33 -11.75 22.42 -21.56
CA GLY A 33 -12.81 21.48 -21.22
C GLY A 33 -12.51 20.78 -19.90
N PRO A 34 -13.54 20.26 -19.20
CA PRO A 34 -13.33 19.49 -17.99
C PRO A 34 -12.30 18.38 -18.26
N PRO A 35 -11.40 18.09 -17.31
CA PRO A 35 -10.35 17.09 -17.52
C PRO A 35 -10.99 15.78 -17.96
N VAL A 36 -10.66 15.34 -19.17
CA VAL A 36 -11.11 14.06 -19.71
C VAL A 36 -10.57 12.97 -18.78
N PRO A 37 -11.43 12.17 -18.12
CA PRO A 37 -10.95 11.08 -17.28
C PRO A 37 -10.09 10.15 -18.14
N PRO A 38 -8.95 9.65 -17.63
CA PRO A 38 -8.07 8.78 -18.39
C PRO A 38 -8.87 7.61 -18.97
N ALA A 39 -8.60 7.28 -20.23
CA ALA A 39 -9.31 6.27 -21.03
C ALA A 39 -9.73 5.08 -20.16
N ALA A 40 -11.05 4.86 -20.07
CA ALA A 40 -11.62 3.80 -19.29
C ALA A 40 -11.04 2.46 -19.78
N GLY A 41 -10.13 1.88 -19.00
CA GLY A 41 -9.71 0.50 -19.17
C GLY A 41 -10.91 -0.45 -19.06
N ARG A 42 -10.69 -1.76 -19.24
CA ARG A 42 -11.73 -2.79 -19.09
C ARG A 42 -12.66 -2.48 -17.91
N PRO A 43 -13.99 -2.55 -18.06
CA PRO A 43 -14.92 -2.20 -16.99
C PRO A 43 -14.57 -2.94 -15.70
N ALA A 44 -14.65 -2.24 -14.56
CA ALA A 44 -14.39 -2.85 -13.27
C ALA A 44 -15.42 -3.96 -13.02
N GLY A 45 -14.95 -5.18 -12.72
CA GLY A 45 -15.80 -6.32 -12.44
C GLY A 45 -15.46 -6.89 -11.06
N LEU A 46 -16.50 -7.14 -10.25
CA LEU A 46 -16.34 -7.66 -8.90
C LEU A 46 -15.86 -9.12 -8.96
N ARG A 47 -14.79 -9.45 -8.24
CA ARG A 47 -14.25 -10.81 -8.13
C ARG A 47 -13.93 -11.13 -6.68
N SER A 48 -14.28 -12.32 -6.20
CA SER A 48 -14.02 -12.71 -4.81
C SER A 48 -12.52 -12.61 -4.46
N PRO A 49 -12.12 -11.80 -3.46
CA PRO A 49 -10.73 -11.70 -3.04
C PRO A 49 -10.33 -12.77 -2.01
N VAL A 50 -11.29 -13.56 -1.49
CA VAL A 50 -11.11 -14.42 -0.30
C VAL A 50 -10.07 -15.50 -0.50
N GLY A 51 -10.07 -16.20 -1.64
CA GLY A 51 -9.09 -17.27 -1.91
C GLY A 51 -7.65 -16.75 -1.96
N LEU A 52 -7.44 -15.61 -2.64
CA LEU A 52 -6.14 -14.95 -2.69
C LEU A 52 -5.72 -14.42 -1.31
N ALA A 53 -6.66 -13.84 -0.56
CA ALA A 53 -6.38 -13.37 0.79
C ALA A 53 -5.91 -14.50 1.72
N ARG A 54 -6.54 -15.68 1.65
CA ARG A 54 -6.12 -16.86 2.40
C ARG A 54 -4.71 -17.30 1.99
N ALA A 55 -4.41 -17.33 0.68
CA ALA A 55 -3.08 -17.66 0.20
C ALA A 55 -2.03 -16.66 0.71
N VAL A 56 -2.30 -15.35 0.64
CA VAL A 56 -1.43 -14.30 1.19
C VAL A 56 -1.20 -14.49 2.68
N VAL A 57 -2.26 -14.77 3.46
CA VAL A 57 -2.14 -14.96 4.91
C VAL A 57 -1.30 -16.20 5.26
N VAL A 58 -1.50 -17.31 4.54
CA VAL A 58 -0.67 -18.52 4.72
C VAL A 58 0.79 -18.22 4.38
N LEU A 59 1.05 -17.55 3.26
CA LEU A 59 2.40 -17.20 2.83
C LEU A 59 3.09 -16.23 3.79
N LEU A 60 2.40 -15.20 4.30
CA LEU A 60 2.92 -14.33 5.36
C LEU A 60 3.19 -15.09 6.66
N GLY A 61 2.37 -16.10 6.99
CA GLY A 61 2.61 -16.99 8.12
C GLY A 61 3.85 -17.86 7.92
N VAL A 62 4.10 -18.33 6.69
CA VAL A 62 5.33 -19.06 6.33
C VAL A 62 6.55 -18.14 6.46
N VAL A 63 6.48 -16.90 5.97
CA VAL A 63 7.57 -15.91 6.14
C VAL A 63 7.88 -15.72 7.62
N ALA A 64 6.88 -15.42 8.44
CA ALA A 64 7.08 -15.25 9.88
C ALA A 64 7.64 -16.52 10.55
N ALA A 65 7.25 -17.72 10.11
CA ALA A 65 7.82 -18.97 10.64
C ALA A 65 9.28 -19.16 10.24
N VAL A 66 9.66 -18.77 9.02
CA VAL A 66 11.06 -18.77 8.57
C VAL A 66 11.88 -17.75 9.36
N ASP A 67 11.36 -16.57 9.64
CA ASP A 67 12.05 -15.56 10.46
C ASP A 67 12.23 -16.05 11.91
N VAL A 68 11.25 -16.74 12.48
CA VAL A 68 11.40 -17.39 13.80
C VAL A 68 12.47 -18.47 13.77
N PHE A 69 12.54 -19.25 12.68
CA PHE A 69 13.61 -20.22 12.50
C PHE A 69 14.98 -19.54 12.37
N ALA A 70 15.07 -18.42 11.65
CA ALA A 70 16.27 -17.62 11.52
C ALA A 70 16.76 -17.11 12.89
N LEU A 71 15.86 -16.56 13.72
CA LEU A 71 16.15 -16.17 15.10
C LEU A 71 16.76 -17.32 15.91
N TRP A 72 16.20 -18.53 15.79
CA TRP A 72 16.72 -19.71 16.47
C TRP A 72 18.11 -20.09 15.97
N THR A 73 18.32 -20.17 14.65
CA THR A 73 19.65 -20.47 14.08
C THR A 73 20.69 -19.40 14.45
N GLY A 74 20.30 -18.13 14.54
CA GLY A 74 21.18 -17.05 14.98
C GLY A 74 21.62 -17.18 16.44
N THR A 75 20.76 -17.73 17.32
CA THR A 75 21.19 -18.03 18.70
C THR A 75 22.23 -19.14 18.75
N VAL A 76 22.02 -20.22 18.00
CA VAL A 76 22.98 -21.34 17.91
C VAL A 76 24.33 -20.88 17.34
N LEU A 77 24.32 -20.03 16.32
CA LEU A 77 25.56 -19.49 15.73
C LEU A 77 26.34 -18.62 16.74
N ARG A 78 25.65 -17.82 17.57
CA ARG A 78 26.32 -17.06 18.64
C ARG A 78 26.98 -17.95 19.67
N ASP A 79 26.33 -19.03 20.07
CA ASP A 79 26.85 -19.94 21.08
C ASP A 79 28.12 -20.63 20.55
N VAL A 80 28.10 -21.14 19.31
CA VAL A 80 29.27 -21.75 18.65
C VAL A 80 30.42 -20.74 18.51
N MET A 81 30.15 -19.50 18.11
CA MET A 81 31.18 -18.46 18.06
C MET A 81 31.76 -18.13 19.44
N GLY A 82 30.96 -18.22 20.51
CA GLY A 82 31.41 -18.06 21.88
C GLY A 82 32.41 -19.15 22.30
N ASP A 83 32.12 -20.39 21.95
CA ASP A 83 32.96 -21.56 22.25
C ASP A 83 34.30 -21.49 21.49
N VAL A 84 34.29 -21.10 20.21
CA VAL A 84 35.51 -20.91 19.40
C VAL A 84 36.40 -19.79 20.00
N VAL A 85 35.81 -18.66 20.40
CA VAL A 85 36.56 -17.52 20.97
C VAL A 85 37.13 -17.83 22.36
N THR A 86 36.51 -18.73 23.12
CA THR A 86 37.02 -19.18 24.42
C THR A 86 38.14 -20.22 24.32
N GLY A 87 38.51 -20.62 23.09
CA GLY A 87 39.71 -21.40 22.80
C GLY A 87 39.51 -22.92 22.83
N ASP A 88 38.26 -23.40 22.78
CA ASP A 88 37.99 -24.82 22.57
C ASP A 88 38.24 -25.14 21.09
N HIS A 89 39.28 -25.93 20.80
CA HIS A 89 39.70 -26.25 19.43
C HIS A 89 39.66 -27.78 19.21
N GLY A 90 38.92 -28.22 18.20
CA GLY A 90 38.82 -29.63 17.82
C GLY A 90 37.97 -29.84 16.55
N THR A 91 38.16 -30.98 15.87
CA THR A 91 37.44 -31.32 14.63
C THR A 91 35.92 -31.36 14.77
N ASP A 92 35.41 -31.57 15.98
CA ASP A 92 33.99 -31.54 16.31
C ASP A 92 33.40 -30.11 16.29
N ILE A 93 34.23 -29.08 16.52
CA ILE A 93 33.82 -27.67 16.52
C ILE A 93 33.76 -27.15 15.09
N ASP A 94 34.76 -27.48 14.26
CA ASP A 94 34.75 -27.14 12.82
C ASP A 94 33.52 -27.74 12.11
N GLN A 95 33.21 -29.02 12.39
CA GLN A 95 32.05 -29.68 11.80
C GLN A 95 30.71 -29.08 12.27
N ARG A 96 30.64 -28.59 13.53
CA ARG A 96 29.47 -27.86 14.03
C ARG A 96 29.34 -26.47 13.39
N ALA A 97 30.45 -25.76 13.19
CA ALA A 97 30.48 -24.46 12.53
C ALA A 97 30.03 -24.58 11.07
N ASP A 98 30.59 -25.51 10.29
CA ASP A 98 30.20 -25.75 8.90
C ASP A 98 28.71 -26.09 8.76
N ARG A 99 28.17 -26.89 9.70
CA ARG A 99 26.75 -27.24 9.72
C ARG A 99 25.87 -26.04 10.08
N ALA A 100 26.30 -25.20 11.02
CA ALA A 100 25.58 -23.99 11.39
C ALA A 100 25.54 -22.99 10.22
N ASP A 101 26.67 -22.81 9.52
CA ASP A 101 26.77 -21.97 8.34
C ASP A 101 25.88 -22.48 7.20
N ALA A 102 25.90 -23.79 6.92
CA ALA A 102 25.04 -24.38 5.91
C ALA A 102 23.54 -24.20 6.22
N LEU A 103 23.15 -24.36 7.49
CA LEU A 103 21.77 -24.11 7.94
C LEU A 103 21.39 -22.63 7.83
N TYR A 104 22.31 -21.72 8.14
CA TYR A 104 22.10 -20.28 8.03
C TYR A 104 21.91 -19.84 6.57
N ILE A 105 22.78 -20.29 5.66
CA ILE A 105 22.65 -20.02 4.21
C ILE A 105 21.34 -20.59 3.66
N ALA A 106 21.01 -21.84 4.01
CA ALA A 106 19.76 -22.47 3.58
C ALA A 106 18.52 -21.70 4.11
N GLY A 107 18.59 -21.21 5.35
CA GLY A 107 17.57 -20.35 5.95
C GLY A 107 17.38 -19.05 5.17
N GLY A 108 18.46 -18.36 4.84
CA GLY A 108 18.41 -17.13 4.02
C GLY A 108 17.82 -17.36 2.63
N VAL A 109 18.18 -18.45 1.95
CA VAL A 109 17.60 -18.81 0.64
C VAL A 109 16.10 -19.07 0.76
N ALA A 110 15.68 -19.81 1.79
CA ALA A 110 14.27 -20.09 2.06
C ALA A 110 13.48 -18.80 2.35
N GLN A 111 14.06 -17.86 3.11
CA GLN A 111 13.46 -16.57 3.43
C GLN A 111 13.23 -15.73 2.16
N VAL A 112 14.25 -15.61 1.29
CA VAL A 112 14.12 -14.88 0.01
C VAL A 112 13.09 -15.53 -0.89
N ALA A 113 13.09 -16.86 -1.02
CA ALA A 113 12.12 -17.58 -1.84
C ALA A 113 10.68 -17.37 -1.33
N ALA A 114 10.45 -17.49 -0.01
CA ALA A 114 9.16 -17.26 0.61
C ALA A 114 8.68 -15.82 0.40
N LEU A 115 9.58 -14.83 0.54
CA LEU A 115 9.27 -13.43 0.33
C LEU A 115 8.85 -13.14 -1.12
N VAL A 116 9.57 -13.68 -2.11
CA VAL A 116 9.26 -13.48 -3.54
C VAL A 116 7.90 -14.05 -3.88
N VAL A 117 7.60 -15.28 -3.45
CA VAL A 117 6.29 -15.91 -3.68
C VAL A 117 5.18 -15.11 -2.99
N THR A 118 5.41 -14.68 -1.75
CA THR A 118 4.47 -13.83 -0.99
C THR A 118 4.21 -12.51 -1.71
N CYS A 119 5.24 -11.85 -2.22
CA CYS A 119 5.15 -10.59 -2.95
C CYS A 119 4.26 -10.75 -4.19
N VAL A 120 4.49 -11.78 -5.02
CA VAL A 120 3.68 -12.02 -6.23
C VAL A 120 2.20 -12.21 -5.88
N VAL A 121 1.90 -13.10 -4.92
CA VAL A 121 0.50 -13.38 -4.55
C VAL A 121 -0.15 -12.17 -3.88
N PHE A 122 0.60 -11.43 -3.05
CA PHE A 122 0.15 -10.18 -2.43
C PHE A 122 -0.20 -9.14 -3.49
N LEU A 123 0.64 -8.93 -4.51
CA LEU A 123 0.36 -7.98 -5.59
C LEU A 123 -0.86 -8.36 -6.41
N VAL A 124 -1.05 -9.65 -6.70
CA VAL A 124 -2.24 -10.16 -7.39
C VAL A 124 -3.51 -9.92 -6.56
N TRP A 125 -3.44 -10.20 -5.25
CA TRP A 125 -4.52 -9.89 -4.31
C TRP A 125 -4.79 -8.38 -4.24
N PHE A 126 -3.75 -7.56 -4.07
CA PHE A 126 -3.82 -6.11 -3.92
C PHE A 126 -4.43 -5.44 -5.15
N HIS A 127 -3.99 -5.86 -6.35
CA HIS A 127 -4.60 -5.42 -7.59
C HIS A 127 -6.07 -5.85 -7.70
N ARG A 128 -6.44 -7.07 -7.28
CA ARG A 128 -7.84 -7.52 -7.29
C ARG A 128 -8.70 -6.66 -6.36
N VAL A 129 -8.29 -6.44 -5.11
CA VAL A 129 -9.06 -5.61 -4.17
C VAL A 129 -9.14 -4.15 -4.64
N ARG A 130 -8.13 -3.65 -5.36
CA ARG A 130 -8.19 -2.34 -6.01
C ARG A 130 -9.24 -2.26 -7.11
N VAL A 131 -9.35 -3.29 -7.95
CA VAL A 131 -10.38 -3.35 -9.01
C VAL A 131 -11.78 -3.45 -8.39
N ASN A 132 -11.95 -4.28 -7.35
CA ASN A 132 -13.22 -4.38 -6.64
C ASN A 132 -13.65 -3.05 -6.01
N ALA A 133 -12.69 -2.33 -5.40
CA ALA A 133 -12.95 -1.02 -4.79
C ALA A 133 -13.45 0.03 -5.79
N GLU A 134 -13.11 -0.11 -7.07
CA GLU A 134 -13.61 0.75 -8.14
C GLU A 134 -15.07 0.47 -8.47
N VAL A 135 -15.53 -0.77 -8.28
CA VAL A 135 -16.96 -1.12 -8.42
C VAL A 135 -17.76 -0.49 -7.28
N PHE A 136 -17.21 -0.46 -6.07
CA PHE A 136 -17.89 0.11 -4.91
C PHE A 136 -17.97 1.64 -4.98
N GLU A 137 -16.85 2.31 -5.28
CA GLU A 137 -16.78 3.77 -5.37
C GLU A 137 -15.81 4.19 -6.49
N PRO A 138 -16.28 4.43 -7.72
CA PRO A 138 -15.41 4.74 -8.86
C PRO A 138 -14.62 6.05 -8.70
N HIS A 139 -15.19 7.04 -8.00
CA HIS A 139 -14.72 8.42 -8.02
C HIS A 139 -13.68 8.78 -6.94
N ILE A 140 -13.45 7.91 -5.96
CA ILE A 140 -12.56 8.25 -4.84
C ILE A 140 -11.08 7.90 -5.09
N HIS A 141 -10.81 7.12 -6.13
CA HIS A 141 -9.47 6.59 -6.39
C HIS A 141 -8.58 7.62 -7.07
N ARG A 142 -7.46 7.96 -6.43
CA ARG A 142 -6.53 9.00 -6.92
C ARG A 142 -5.54 8.48 -7.97
N LYS A 143 -5.43 7.16 -8.12
CA LYS A 143 -4.46 6.49 -8.99
C LYS A 143 -5.13 5.43 -9.85
N SER A 144 -4.62 5.29 -11.08
CA SER A 144 -5.05 4.24 -12.00
C SER A 144 -4.66 2.84 -11.49
N ARG A 145 -5.36 1.82 -11.98
CA ARG A 145 -5.20 0.42 -11.53
C ARG A 145 -3.77 -0.11 -11.67
N GLY A 146 -3.06 0.30 -12.73
CA GLY A 146 -1.68 -0.13 -12.99
C GLY A 146 -0.70 0.24 -11.87
N TRP A 147 -0.95 1.36 -11.16
CA TRP A 147 -0.13 1.76 -10.02
C TRP A 147 -0.28 0.85 -8.80
N ALA A 148 -1.32 0.00 -8.72
CA ALA A 148 -1.43 -1.00 -7.67
C ALA A 148 -0.32 -2.07 -7.76
N ILE A 149 0.26 -2.26 -8.96
CA ILE A 149 1.41 -3.15 -9.18
C ILE A 149 2.66 -2.29 -9.35
N GLY A 150 2.66 -1.35 -10.29
CA GLY A 150 3.84 -0.54 -10.63
C GLY A 150 4.37 0.31 -9.48
N GLY A 151 3.51 0.69 -8.52
CA GLY A 151 3.92 1.46 -7.35
C GLY A 151 4.95 0.74 -6.47
N TRP A 152 5.01 -0.59 -6.52
CA TRP A 152 5.93 -1.40 -5.73
C TRP A 152 7.33 -1.53 -6.33
N PHE A 153 7.45 -1.37 -7.65
CA PHE A 153 8.70 -1.56 -8.37
C PHE A 153 9.49 -0.28 -8.59
N VAL A 154 8.86 0.89 -8.41
CA VAL A 154 9.53 2.19 -8.57
C VAL A 154 10.05 2.65 -7.20
N PRO A 155 11.37 2.67 -6.94
CA PRO A 155 11.92 2.76 -5.58
C PRO A 155 11.44 3.94 -4.75
N ILE A 156 11.39 5.13 -5.34
CA ILE A 156 10.96 6.36 -4.67
C ILE A 156 9.44 6.35 -4.44
N VAL A 157 8.68 5.95 -5.46
CA VAL A 157 7.22 5.90 -5.43
C VAL A 157 6.71 4.84 -4.44
N ASN A 158 7.45 3.75 -4.27
CA ASN A 158 7.16 2.64 -3.35
C ASN A 158 7.04 3.09 -1.89
N LEU A 159 7.61 4.25 -1.51
CA LEU A 159 7.51 4.77 -0.15
C LEU A 159 6.14 5.39 0.19
N TRP A 160 5.30 5.72 -0.80
CA TRP A 160 4.01 6.37 -0.51
C TRP A 160 2.84 6.01 -1.43
N TYR A 161 3.06 5.53 -2.66
CA TYR A 161 1.94 5.15 -3.54
C TYR A 161 1.16 3.96 -3.01
N PRO A 162 1.80 2.84 -2.58
CA PRO A 162 1.03 1.70 -2.13
C PRO A 162 0.20 2.01 -0.89
N ARG A 163 0.71 2.82 0.06
CA ARG A 163 -0.10 3.36 1.17
C ARG A 163 -1.30 4.16 0.69
N ARG A 164 -1.10 5.12 -0.23
CA ARG A 164 -2.20 5.96 -0.75
C ARG A 164 -3.28 5.10 -1.42
N ILE A 165 -2.87 4.11 -2.20
CA ILE A 165 -3.77 3.16 -2.85
C ILE A 165 -4.51 2.31 -1.80
N ALA A 166 -3.82 1.82 -0.78
CA ALA A 166 -4.43 1.04 0.30
C ALA A 166 -5.48 1.86 1.08
N VAL A 167 -5.22 3.14 1.34
CA VAL A 167 -6.19 4.07 1.97
C VAL A 167 -7.43 4.26 1.08
N ASP A 168 -7.23 4.55 -0.21
CA ASP A 168 -8.36 4.72 -1.14
C ASP A 168 -9.21 3.43 -1.25
N ILE A 169 -8.57 2.26 -1.25
CA ILE A 169 -9.25 0.96 -1.23
C ILE A 169 -10.01 0.74 0.09
N TRP A 170 -9.39 1.09 1.22
CA TRP A 170 -9.99 0.97 2.54
C TRP A 170 -11.24 1.83 2.67
N ASP A 171 -11.17 3.08 2.22
CA ASP A 171 -12.30 4.01 2.17
C ASP A 171 -13.45 3.45 1.31
N ALA A 172 -13.14 3.03 0.07
CA ALA A 172 -14.14 2.45 -0.83
C ALA A 172 -14.78 1.17 -0.28
N SER A 173 -14.06 0.43 0.57
CA SER A 173 -14.53 -0.84 1.12
C SER A 173 -15.31 -0.65 2.42
N GLY A 174 -15.20 0.52 3.08
CA GLY A 174 -15.91 0.84 4.31
C GLY A 174 -17.36 1.26 4.10
N ASP A 175 -18.13 1.22 5.19
CA ASP A 175 -19.49 1.76 5.23
C ASP A 175 -19.44 3.25 5.57
N ARG A 176 -19.59 4.07 4.53
CA ARG A 176 -19.60 5.53 4.66
C ARG A 176 -20.78 6.05 5.48
N SER A 177 -21.87 5.29 5.60
CA SER A 177 -23.04 5.65 6.44
C SER A 177 -22.67 5.72 7.93
N VAL A 178 -21.84 4.79 8.42
CA VAL A 178 -21.36 4.79 9.82
C VAL A 178 -20.35 5.92 10.06
N ALA A 179 -19.58 6.29 9.03
CA ALA A 179 -18.70 7.46 9.11
C ALA A 179 -19.49 8.76 9.10
N LEU A 180 -20.53 8.88 8.25
CA LEU A 180 -21.35 10.10 8.14
C LEU A 180 -22.14 10.38 9.43
N ASP A 181 -22.73 9.34 10.04
CA ASP A 181 -23.46 9.44 11.31
C ASP A 181 -22.56 9.92 12.47
N ARG A 182 -21.28 9.52 12.45
CA ARG A 182 -20.27 10.00 13.41
C ARG A 182 -19.81 11.44 13.13
N THR A 183 -19.83 11.88 11.88
CA THR A 183 -19.47 13.27 11.51
C THR A 183 -20.61 14.26 11.64
N LEU A 184 -21.87 13.81 11.65
CA LEU A 184 -23.02 14.67 11.94
C LEU A 184 -23.17 15.00 13.43
N THR A 185 -22.46 14.26 14.30
CA THR A 185 -22.47 14.44 15.76
C THR A 185 -21.26 15.21 16.29
N LEU A 186 -20.22 15.46 15.47
CA LEU A 186 -19.03 16.22 15.84
C LEU A 186 -18.58 17.08 14.64
N ASP A 187 -18.64 18.40 14.81
CA ASP A 187 -18.11 19.51 13.98
C ASP A 187 -17.79 19.22 12.51
N ALA A 188 -18.37 20.03 11.61
CA ALA A 188 -18.23 20.00 10.15
C ALA A 188 -16.79 20.22 9.58
N SER A 189 -15.76 20.11 10.42
CA SER A 189 -14.35 19.95 10.05
C SER A 189 -13.89 18.49 10.25
N ALA A 190 -14.74 17.53 9.88
CA ALA A 190 -14.45 16.12 10.08
C ALA A 190 -13.33 15.64 9.14
N SER A 191 -12.11 15.69 9.68
CA SER A 191 -10.94 15.03 9.13
C SER A 191 -11.27 13.57 8.80
N ARG A 192 -10.80 13.07 7.65
CA ARG A 192 -10.95 11.67 7.22
C ARG A 192 -10.71 10.73 8.42
N PRO A 193 -11.57 9.70 8.65
CA PRO A 193 -11.39 8.80 9.77
C PRO A 193 -9.97 8.22 9.78
N PRO A 194 -9.32 8.09 10.95
CA PRO A 194 -7.98 7.52 11.01
C PRO A 194 -7.96 6.10 10.45
N HIS A 195 -6.89 5.73 9.75
CA HIS A 195 -6.66 4.39 9.20
C HIS A 195 -5.59 3.63 10.01
N PRO A 196 -5.84 3.28 11.29
CA PRO A 196 -4.79 2.74 12.16
C PRO A 196 -4.20 1.43 11.64
N VAL A 197 -5.02 0.57 11.04
CA VAL A 197 -4.57 -0.72 10.48
C VAL A 197 -3.64 -0.52 9.29
N VAL A 198 -4.03 0.35 8.35
CA VAL A 198 -3.21 0.66 7.16
C VAL A 198 -1.92 1.37 7.57
N ASN A 199 -2.02 2.30 8.53
CA ASN A 199 -0.87 3.05 9.03
C ASN A 199 0.11 2.13 9.75
N ALA A 200 -0.35 1.29 10.68
CA ALA A 200 0.52 0.38 11.44
C ALA A 200 1.26 -0.61 10.53
N TRP A 201 0.55 -1.24 9.59
CA TRP A 201 1.16 -2.10 8.59
C TRP A 201 2.21 -1.35 7.77
N TRP A 202 1.85 -0.17 7.25
CA TRP A 202 2.76 0.60 6.40
C TRP A 202 3.99 1.09 7.15
N THR A 203 3.83 1.57 8.38
CA THR A 203 4.96 2.03 9.20
C THR A 203 5.92 0.89 9.49
N LEU A 204 5.40 -0.28 9.88
CA LEU A 204 6.24 -1.45 10.14
C LEU A 204 6.98 -1.91 8.89
N TRP A 205 6.29 -1.95 7.75
CA TRP A 205 6.90 -2.33 6.48
C TRP A 205 7.99 -1.36 6.03
N VAL A 206 7.75 -0.04 6.11
CA VAL A 206 8.77 0.97 5.78
C VAL A 206 9.93 0.91 6.76
N SER A 207 9.68 0.76 8.05
CA SER A 207 10.72 0.58 9.06
C SER A 207 11.58 -0.64 8.74
N ASN A 208 10.97 -1.79 8.42
CA ASN A 208 11.71 -2.99 8.05
C ASN A 208 12.58 -2.76 6.79
N LEU A 209 12.01 -2.14 5.76
CA LEU A 209 12.74 -1.80 4.53
C LEU A 209 13.97 -0.91 4.78
N LEU A 210 13.84 0.07 5.68
CA LEU A 210 14.93 0.97 6.04
C LEU A 210 16.01 0.27 6.88
N VAL A 211 15.60 -0.53 7.87
CA VAL A 211 16.51 -1.32 8.72
C VAL A 211 17.30 -2.31 7.87
N SER A 212 16.62 -3.06 6.99
CA SER A 212 17.25 -4.02 6.08
C SER A 212 18.29 -3.36 5.17
N ARG A 213 17.97 -2.20 4.59
CA ARG A 213 18.91 -1.45 3.74
C ARG A 213 20.09 -0.88 4.50
N TRP A 214 19.85 -0.39 5.72
CA TRP A 214 20.91 0.11 6.57
C TRP A 214 21.85 -1.03 6.99
N ALA A 215 21.31 -2.19 7.39
CA ALA A 215 22.09 -3.37 7.73
C ALA A 215 22.94 -3.88 6.56
N THR A 216 22.37 -3.92 5.35
CA THR A 216 23.10 -4.36 4.15
C THR A 216 24.26 -3.42 3.81
N ARG A 217 24.08 -2.09 3.98
CA ARG A 217 25.16 -1.12 3.74
C ARG A 217 26.24 -1.21 4.81
N ALA A 218 25.86 -1.26 6.08
CA ALA A 218 26.81 -1.41 7.18
C ALA A 218 27.69 -2.66 6.98
N TYR A 219 27.09 -3.79 6.60
CA TYR A 219 27.81 -5.03 6.29
C TYR A 219 28.78 -4.91 5.08
N GLN A 220 28.51 -4.02 4.13
CA GLN A 220 29.39 -3.82 2.96
C GLN A 220 30.56 -2.88 3.23
N ASP A 221 30.42 -1.98 4.21
CA ASP A 221 31.47 -1.03 4.62
C ASP A 221 32.39 -1.60 5.72
N ALA A 222 32.05 -2.77 6.26
CA ALA A 222 32.72 -3.53 7.32
C ALA A 222 33.98 -4.27 6.82
N ASP A 223 35.16 -3.92 7.34
CA ASP A 223 36.46 -4.55 6.98
C ASP A 223 37.11 -5.30 8.16
N ASP A 224 36.41 -5.51 9.30
CA ASP A 224 37.02 -6.05 10.53
C ASP A 224 36.20 -7.15 11.26
N ALA A 225 36.88 -8.15 11.83
CA ALA A 225 36.29 -9.35 12.44
C ALA A 225 35.59 -9.10 13.80
N GLU A 226 35.79 -7.93 14.41
CA GLU A 226 35.11 -7.53 15.65
C GLU A 226 33.63 -7.13 15.41
N GLU A 227 33.23 -7.04 14.15
CA GLU A 227 31.90 -6.64 13.68
C GLU A 227 30.86 -7.78 13.75
N THR A 228 31.30 -9.05 13.76
CA THR A 228 30.42 -10.23 13.64
C THR A 228 29.43 -10.40 14.82
N LYS A 229 29.81 -10.05 16.06
CA LYS A 229 28.88 -10.11 17.21
C LYS A 229 27.81 -9.01 17.18
N SER A 230 28.14 -7.84 16.65
CA SER A 230 27.18 -6.74 16.42
C SER A 230 26.17 -7.14 15.35
N THR A 231 26.64 -7.77 14.26
CA THR A 231 25.82 -8.21 13.14
C THR A 231 24.70 -9.16 13.54
N VAL A 232 24.96 -10.18 14.38
CA VAL A 232 23.90 -11.15 14.74
C VAL A 232 22.80 -10.53 15.60
N THR A 233 23.14 -9.59 16.48
CA THR A 233 22.14 -8.85 17.29
C THR A 233 21.26 -7.94 16.43
N GLN A 234 21.87 -7.29 15.44
CA GLN A 234 21.16 -6.46 14.48
C GLN A 234 20.25 -7.28 13.56
N LEU A 235 20.70 -8.47 13.14
CA LEU A 235 19.88 -9.42 12.37
C LEU A 235 18.66 -9.89 13.17
N MET A 236 18.84 -10.29 14.43
CA MET A 236 17.70 -10.70 15.26
C MET A 236 16.67 -9.58 15.49
N PHE A 237 17.13 -8.32 15.61
CA PHE A 237 16.22 -7.18 15.67
C PHE A 237 15.44 -7.00 14.37
N SER A 238 16.11 -7.19 13.22
CA SER A 238 15.47 -7.15 11.90
C SER A 238 14.41 -8.23 11.75
N ASP A 239 14.71 -9.47 12.14
CA ASP A 239 13.76 -10.59 12.07
C ASP A 239 12.52 -10.33 12.95
N ALA A 240 12.72 -9.81 14.17
CA ALA A 240 11.60 -9.44 15.05
C ALA A 240 10.71 -8.34 14.45
N LEU A 241 11.32 -7.36 13.77
CA LEU A 241 10.60 -6.30 13.08
C LEU A 241 9.84 -6.83 11.85
N ASP A 242 10.43 -7.78 11.12
CA ASP A 242 9.76 -8.40 9.97
C ASP A 242 8.56 -9.26 10.38
N ILE A 243 8.69 -10.04 11.47
CA ILE A 243 7.57 -10.77 12.08
C ILE A 243 6.43 -9.80 12.44
N ALA A 244 6.76 -8.67 13.09
CA ALA A 244 5.75 -7.66 13.44
C ALA A 244 5.08 -7.06 12.17
N ALA A 245 5.87 -6.78 11.13
CA ALA A 245 5.36 -6.29 9.86
C ALA A 245 4.45 -7.33 9.16
N ALA A 246 4.82 -8.61 9.19
CA ALA A 246 4.03 -9.72 8.66
C ALA A 246 2.69 -9.86 9.38
N VAL A 247 2.68 -9.80 10.72
CA VAL A 247 1.45 -9.82 11.52
C VAL A 247 0.54 -8.63 11.18
N ALA A 248 1.10 -7.42 11.08
CA ALA A 248 0.33 -6.24 10.70
C ALA A 248 -0.24 -6.35 9.26
N ALA A 249 0.53 -6.92 8.33
CA ALA A 249 0.08 -7.21 6.98
C ALA A 249 -1.06 -8.23 6.95
N ILE A 250 -0.98 -9.31 7.75
CA ILE A 250 -2.06 -10.29 7.92
C ILE A 250 -3.34 -9.61 8.40
N VAL A 251 -3.25 -8.76 9.44
CA VAL A 251 -4.40 -8.01 9.96
C VAL A 251 -5.00 -7.10 8.89
N PHE A 252 -4.17 -6.40 8.12
CA PHE A 252 -4.61 -5.55 7.01
C PHE A 252 -5.35 -6.37 5.94
N VAL A 253 -4.75 -7.47 5.47
CA VAL A 253 -5.34 -8.36 4.45
C VAL A 253 -6.67 -8.92 4.91
N LEU A 254 -6.74 -9.44 6.14
CA LEU A 254 -7.96 -10.04 6.69
C LEU A 254 -9.07 -9.00 6.86
N ARG A 255 -8.78 -7.84 7.47
CA ARG A 255 -9.79 -6.80 7.68
C ARG A 255 -10.31 -6.24 6.37
N LEU A 256 -9.43 -5.91 5.44
CA LEU A 256 -9.83 -5.37 4.15
C LEU A 256 -10.64 -6.38 3.34
N THR A 257 -10.22 -7.65 3.33
CA THR A 257 -10.96 -8.71 2.63
C THR A 257 -12.35 -8.92 3.23
N ARG A 258 -12.48 -8.87 4.56
CA ARG A 258 -13.79 -8.97 5.24
C ARG A 258 -14.71 -7.80 4.88
N MET A 259 -14.18 -6.57 4.84
CA MET A 259 -14.95 -5.39 4.43
C MET A 259 -15.48 -5.54 3.00
N GLN A 260 -14.63 -5.97 2.06
CA GLN A 260 -15.05 -6.19 0.67
C GLN A 260 -16.04 -7.35 0.52
N ASP A 261 -15.85 -8.46 1.24
CA ASP A 261 -16.77 -9.60 1.19
C ASP A 261 -18.15 -9.25 1.77
N ALA A 262 -18.19 -8.52 2.89
CA ALA A 262 -19.42 -8.04 3.50
C ALA A 262 -20.17 -7.08 2.56
N LYS A 263 -19.47 -6.09 2.01
CA LYS A 263 -20.05 -5.11 1.07
C LYS A 263 -20.49 -5.75 -0.26
N ALA A 264 -19.79 -6.78 -0.72
CA ALA A 264 -20.22 -7.55 -1.89
C ALA A 264 -21.51 -8.33 -1.63
N ARG A 265 -21.71 -8.86 -0.41
CA ARG A 265 -22.92 -9.61 -0.02
C ARG A 265 -24.14 -8.73 0.23
N SER A 266 -23.95 -7.48 0.65
CA SER A 266 -25.07 -6.54 0.89
C SER A 266 -25.76 -6.08 -0.40
N GLY A 267 -25.16 -6.31 -1.57
CA GLY A 267 -25.72 -5.89 -2.85
C GLY A 267 -25.66 -4.37 -3.09
N PRO A 268 -26.17 -3.88 -4.23
CA PRO A 268 -26.22 -2.46 -4.52
C PRO A 268 -27.10 -1.72 -3.50
N PRO A 269 -26.77 -0.48 -3.11
CA PRO A 269 -27.69 0.33 -2.31
C PRO A 269 -29.01 0.51 -3.06
N PRO A 270 -30.16 0.51 -2.35
CA PRO A 270 -31.45 0.79 -2.98
C PRO A 270 -31.37 2.14 -3.71
N ARG A 271 -31.83 2.17 -4.96
CA ARG A 271 -31.89 3.42 -5.72
C ARG A 271 -32.80 4.40 -4.95
N PRO A 272 -32.40 5.66 -4.77
CA PRO A 272 -33.31 6.64 -4.22
C PRO A 272 -34.56 6.67 -5.10
N VAL A 273 -35.72 6.47 -4.49
CA VAL A 273 -37.00 6.62 -5.17
C VAL A 273 -37.09 8.10 -5.52
N THR A 274 -36.85 8.45 -6.79
CA THR A 274 -37.24 9.76 -7.30
C THR A 274 -38.75 9.78 -7.29
N GLU A 275 -39.34 10.32 -6.22
CA GLU A 275 -40.73 10.73 -6.26
C GLU A 275 -40.87 11.79 -7.36
N PRO A 276 -41.84 11.63 -8.28
CA PRO A 276 -42.08 12.63 -9.31
C PRO A 276 -42.42 13.95 -8.64
N PHE A 277 -41.71 15.01 -9.04
CA PHE A 277 -41.99 16.38 -8.63
C PHE A 277 -43.49 16.66 -8.81
N PRO A 278 -44.21 17.21 -7.81
CA PRO A 278 -45.60 17.60 -8.01
C PRO A 278 -45.66 18.62 -9.14
N ALA A 279 -46.53 18.35 -10.12
CA ALA A 279 -46.78 19.26 -11.24
C ALA A 279 -47.33 20.60 -10.71
N PRO A 280 -46.96 21.73 -11.34
CA PRO A 280 -47.39 23.06 -10.91
C PRO A 280 -48.90 23.27 -11.04
#